data_AF-A0A212D4X2-F1
#
_entry.id   AF-A0A212D4X2-F1
#
_cell.length_a   1.000
_cell.length_b   1.000
_cell.length_c   1.000
_cell.angle_alpha   90.00
_cell.angle_beta   90.00
_cell.angle_gamma   90.00
#
_symmetry.space_group_name_H-M   'P 1'
#
loop_
_entity.id
_entity.type
_entity.pdbx_description
1 polymer ?
#
loop_
_entity_poly.entity_id
_entity_poly.type
_entity_poly.pdbx_seq_one_letter_code
_entity_poly.pdbx_strand_id
1 'polypeptide(L)'
;EHAIKVLELISTIWDSELHIAGLRLLNNFPLPDFVHPQLRRVMPALMEILQSDYILAQVQAIRLLSTLAQKNDLLYDILNCHVHSNFLNLFQSTQPGSLLFEVLVFAERLSEGRSSPHYRAVKWHYNEQSLHEALFGDDSRLADRLLALVIHPEEDVQIQACKVIVSLQCPQDVGIRPSCPPSHSCFNNGE
;
A
#
# COMPACT_ATOMS: atom_id res chain seq x y z
N GLU A 1 3.36 24.76 10.47
CA GLU A 1 3.45 24.67 11.94
C GLU A 1 2.32 23.84 12.56
N HIS A 2 1.04 24.17 12.32
CA HIS A 2 -0.10 23.45 12.92
C HIS A 2 -0.14 21.95 12.61
N ALA A 3 0.18 21.52 11.38
CA ALA A 3 0.23 20.10 11.02
C ALA A 3 1.22 19.29 11.88
N ILE A 4 2.37 19.87 12.24
CA ILE A 4 3.38 19.19 13.08
C ILE A 4 2.82 18.94 14.48
N LYS A 5 2.20 19.96 15.09
CA LYS A 5 1.56 19.84 16.41
C LYS A 5 0.46 18.78 16.41
N VAL A 6 -0.35 18.72 15.36
CA VAL A 6 -1.41 17.71 15.23
C VAL A 6 -0.81 16.30 15.09
N LEU A 7 0.23 16.13 14.28
CA LEU A 7 0.97 14.86 14.15
C LEU A 7 1.58 14.40 15.48
N GLU A 8 2.11 15.34 16.28
CA GLU A 8 2.62 15.05 17.63
C GLU A 8 1.50 14.61 18.57
N LEU A 9 0.36 15.29 18.57
CA LEU A 9 -0.77 14.95 19.43
C LEU A 9 -1.31 13.54 19.13
N ILE A 10 -1.58 13.23 17.85
CA ILE A 10 -2.13 11.91 17.47
C ILE A 10 -1.12 10.77 17.65
N SER A 11 0.18 11.06 17.77
CA SER A 11 1.21 10.04 18.01
C SER A 11 1.54 9.84 19.48
N THR A 12 1.03 10.69 20.36
CA THR A 12 1.34 10.67 21.80
C THR A 12 0.14 10.39 22.68
N ILE A 13 -1.05 10.85 22.27
CA ILE A 13 -2.29 10.68 23.03
C ILE A 13 -3.16 9.64 22.32
N TRP A 14 -3.36 8.49 22.96
CA TRP A 14 -4.11 7.38 22.40
C TRP A 14 -5.61 7.48 22.68
N ASP A 15 -6.27 8.43 22.02
CA ASP A 15 -7.70 8.69 22.13
C ASP A 15 -8.36 8.64 20.75
N SER A 16 -9.46 7.88 20.61
CA SER A 16 -10.08 7.63 19.30
C SER A 16 -10.69 8.89 18.69
N GLU A 17 -11.32 9.75 19.50
CA GLU A 17 -11.92 11.00 19.01
C GLU A 17 -10.83 11.99 18.57
N LEU A 18 -9.73 12.06 19.33
CA LEU A 18 -8.55 12.85 18.95
C LEU A 18 -7.93 12.34 17.64
N HIS A 19 -7.76 11.02 17.48
CA HIS A 19 -7.27 10.43 16.24
C HIS A 19 -8.19 10.79 15.06
N ILE A 20 -9.50 10.62 15.21
CA ILE A 20 -10.48 10.93 14.16
C ILE A 20 -10.41 12.41 13.78
N ALA A 21 -10.47 13.32 14.76
CA ALA A 21 -10.45 14.75 14.52
C ALA A 21 -9.12 15.24 13.92
N GLY A 22 -8.00 14.78 14.50
CA GLY A 22 -6.65 15.15 14.06
C GLY A 22 -6.34 14.64 12.66
N LEU A 23 -6.62 13.37 12.38
CA LEU A 23 -6.39 12.79 11.05
C LEU A 23 -7.35 13.38 10.00
N ARG A 24 -8.61 13.62 10.36
CA ARG A 24 -9.55 14.32 9.46
C ARG A 24 -9.05 15.71 9.12
N LEU A 25 -8.51 16.44 10.09
CA LEU A 25 -7.88 17.74 9.82
C LEU A 25 -6.73 17.57 8.82
N LEU A 26 -5.78 16.67 9.10
CA LEU A 26 -4.62 16.43 8.23
C LEU A 26 -4.98 16.02 6.80
N ASN A 27 -6.01 15.19 6.62
CA ASN A 27 -6.51 14.80 5.30
C ASN A 27 -7.10 15.97 4.49
N ASN A 28 -7.52 17.05 5.14
CA ASN A 28 -8.12 18.22 4.49
C ASN A 28 -7.11 19.35 4.22
N PHE A 29 -5.84 19.20 4.60
CA PHE A 29 -4.80 20.18 4.32
C PHE A 29 -3.67 19.59 3.47
N PRO A 30 -3.16 20.33 2.48
CA PRO A 30 -1.96 19.92 1.78
C PRO A 30 -0.79 19.89 2.78
N LEU A 31 -0.14 18.72 2.90
CA LEU A 31 1.04 18.58 3.75
C LEU A 31 2.30 18.93 2.95
N PRO A 32 2.97 20.06 3.24
CA PRO A 32 4.17 20.46 2.53
C PRO A 32 5.36 19.59 2.92
N ASP A 33 6.37 19.55 2.05
CA ASP A 33 7.47 18.57 2.16
C ASP A 33 8.38 18.80 3.38
N PHE A 34 8.40 20.01 3.94
CA PHE A 34 9.13 20.28 5.19
C PHE A 34 8.59 19.47 6.40
N VAL A 35 7.38 18.91 6.30
CA VAL A 35 6.77 18.07 7.35
C VAL A 35 7.23 16.61 7.24
N HIS A 36 7.91 16.20 6.16
CA HIS A 36 8.35 14.82 5.95
C HIS A 36 9.18 14.22 7.09
N PRO A 37 10.14 14.94 7.71
CA PRO A 37 10.87 14.40 8.86
C PRO A 37 9.96 14.03 10.03
N GLN A 38 8.94 14.86 10.31
CA GLN A 38 7.95 14.57 11.35
C GLN A 38 7.05 13.40 10.96
N LEU A 39 6.64 13.32 9.69
CA LEU A 39 5.82 12.21 9.18
C LEU A 39 6.56 10.87 9.30
N ARG A 40 7.86 10.82 9.00
CA ARG A 40 8.66 9.61 9.21
C ARG A 40 8.69 9.18 10.68
N ARG A 41 8.79 10.16 11.60
CA ARG A 41 8.81 9.90 13.04
C ARG A 41 7.47 9.36 13.56
N VAL A 42 6.36 9.86 13.05
CA VAL A 42 5.00 9.46 13.49
C VAL A 42 4.41 8.31 12.68
N MET A 43 5.07 7.89 11.59
CA MET A 43 4.61 6.81 10.70
C MET A 43 4.24 5.52 11.45
N PRO A 44 5.04 5.03 12.42
CA PRO A 44 4.66 3.85 13.19
C PRO A 44 3.35 4.06 13.97
N ALA A 45 3.15 5.23 14.57
CA ALA A 45 1.90 5.53 15.27
C ALA A 45 0.70 5.59 14.30
N LEU A 46 0.87 6.13 13.09
CA LEU A 46 -0.18 6.10 12.07
C LEU A 46 -0.54 4.66 11.66
N MET A 47 0.47 3.78 11.56
CA MET A 47 0.27 2.36 11.27
C MET A 47 -0.43 1.64 12.42
N GLU A 48 -0.10 1.96 13.67
CA GLU A 48 -0.79 1.45 14.84
C GLU A 48 -2.26 1.88 14.90
N ILE A 49 -2.57 3.14 14.55
CA ILE A 49 -3.97 3.62 14.47
C ILE A 49 -4.74 2.85 13.39
N LEU A 50 -4.13 2.60 12.23
CA LEU A 50 -4.72 1.80 11.16
C LEU A 50 -5.03 0.36 11.62
N GLN A 51 -4.22 -0.20 12.50
CA GLN A 51 -4.38 -1.56 13.01
C GLN A 51 -5.23 -1.65 14.27
N SER A 52 -5.84 -0.55 14.71
CA SER A 52 -6.77 -0.51 15.85
C SER A 52 -8.17 -1.00 15.47
N ASP A 53 -9.04 -1.23 16.46
CA ASP A 53 -10.43 -1.68 16.23
C ASP A 53 -11.42 -0.53 15.96
N TYR A 54 -10.93 0.69 15.75
CA TYR A 54 -11.76 1.89 15.58
C TYR A 54 -11.90 2.28 14.11
N ILE A 55 -12.90 1.71 13.42
CA ILE A 55 -13.16 1.88 11.98
C ILE A 55 -12.99 3.33 11.48
N LEU A 56 -13.57 4.31 12.18
CA LEU A 56 -13.46 5.71 11.75
C LEU A 56 -12.03 6.24 11.80
N ALA A 57 -11.25 5.87 12.83
CA ALA A 57 -9.85 6.24 12.93
C ALA A 57 -9.01 5.52 11.86
N GLN A 58 -9.30 4.24 11.61
CA GLN A 58 -8.64 3.47 10.54
C GLN A 58 -8.85 4.12 9.18
N VAL A 59 -10.09 4.49 8.84
CA VAL A 59 -10.43 5.20 7.59
C VAL A 59 -9.68 6.53 7.47
N GLN A 60 -9.55 7.30 8.54
CA GLN A 60 -8.80 8.56 8.46
C GLN A 60 -7.29 8.32 8.34
N ALA A 61 -6.74 7.34 9.05
CA ALA A 61 -5.32 7.00 9.01
C ALA A 61 -4.91 6.50 7.62
N ILE A 62 -5.72 5.62 7.03
CA ILE A 62 -5.40 5.03 5.74
C ILE A 62 -5.49 6.01 4.58
N ARG A 63 -6.42 6.98 4.63
CA ARG A 63 -6.50 8.09 3.66
C ARG A 63 -5.23 8.93 3.67
N LEU A 64 -4.73 9.23 4.88
CA LEU A 64 -3.51 9.98 5.04
C LEU A 64 -2.33 9.16 4.49
N LEU A 65 -2.17 7.91 4.90
CA LEU A 65 -1.13 7.02 4.41
C LEU A 65 -1.18 6.82 2.89
N SER A 66 -2.36 6.74 2.29
CA SER A 66 -2.54 6.66 0.84
C SER A 66 -2.06 7.92 0.12
N THR A 67 -2.32 9.09 0.70
CA THR A 67 -1.83 10.37 0.18
C THR A 67 -0.31 10.46 0.29
N LEU A 68 0.26 9.97 1.40
CA LEU A 68 1.70 9.95 1.61
C LEU A 68 2.41 8.91 0.72
N ALA A 69 1.77 7.77 0.43
CA ALA A 69 2.31 6.74 -0.46
C ALA A 69 2.54 7.23 -1.90
N GLN A 70 1.77 8.24 -2.34
CA GLN A 70 2.00 8.90 -3.62
C GLN A 70 3.23 9.82 -3.63
N LYS A 71 3.80 10.12 -2.46
CA LYS A 71 5.07 10.83 -2.35
C LYS A 71 6.21 9.83 -2.29
N ASN A 72 6.99 9.73 -3.36
CA ASN A 72 8.09 8.76 -3.51
C ASN A 72 9.06 8.76 -2.30
N ASP A 73 9.29 9.91 -1.68
CA ASP A 73 10.19 10.09 -0.54
C ASP A 73 9.76 9.36 0.75
N LEU A 74 8.47 9.03 0.89
CA LEU A 74 7.91 8.40 2.08
C LEU A 74 7.49 6.95 1.84
N LEU A 75 7.46 6.52 0.58
CA LEU A 75 6.95 5.20 0.21
C LEU A 75 7.73 4.07 0.89
N TYR A 76 9.07 4.17 0.94
CA TYR A 76 9.89 3.19 1.64
C TYR A 76 9.60 3.16 3.14
N ASP A 77 9.47 4.32 3.78
CA ASP A 77 9.16 4.40 5.21
C ASP A 77 7.80 3.75 5.53
N ILE A 78 6.79 3.97 4.67
CA ILE A 78 5.46 3.34 4.81
C ILE A 78 5.54 1.83 4.62
N LEU A 79 6.20 1.38 3.54
CA LEU A 79 6.34 -0.05 3.23
C LEU A 79 7.16 -0.80 4.28
N ASN A 80 8.09 -0.14 4.95
CA ASN A 80 8.93 -0.74 5.99
C ASN A 80 8.33 -0.63 7.41
N CYS A 81 7.14 -0.02 7.56
CA CYS A 81 6.46 0.05 8.85
C CYS A 81 6.08 -1.34 9.35
N HIS A 82 6.21 -1.54 10.66
CA HIS A 82 5.83 -2.78 11.32
C HIS A 82 4.31 -2.97 11.27
N VAL A 83 3.87 -4.19 10.98
CA VAL A 83 2.47 -4.58 11.02
C VAL A 83 2.27 -5.87 11.81
N HIS A 84 1.11 -5.98 12.45
CA HIS A 84 0.65 -7.18 13.13
C HIS A 84 0.42 -8.32 12.14
N SER A 85 0.57 -9.56 12.61
CA SER A 85 0.37 -10.76 11.80
C SER A 85 -1.05 -10.90 11.22
N ASN A 86 -2.02 -10.23 11.84
CA ASN A 86 -3.41 -10.19 11.41
C ASN A 86 -3.74 -8.99 10.50
N PHE A 87 -2.75 -8.22 10.02
CA PHE A 87 -2.97 -7.03 9.18
C PHE A 87 -3.89 -7.28 7.98
N LEU A 88 -3.75 -8.44 7.32
CA LEU A 88 -4.60 -8.83 6.19
C LEU A 88 -6.09 -9.01 6.55
N ASN A 89 -6.45 -8.97 7.84
CA ASN A 89 -7.85 -8.95 8.26
C ASN A 89 -8.58 -7.67 7.85
N LEU A 90 -7.85 -6.58 7.55
CA LEU A 90 -8.40 -5.36 6.96
C LEU A 90 -9.05 -5.60 5.58
N PHE A 91 -8.69 -6.68 4.89
CA PHE A 91 -9.23 -7.07 3.57
C PHE A 91 -10.33 -8.14 3.67
N GLN A 92 -10.81 -8.48 4.88
CA GLN A 92 -11.89 -9.44 5.03
C GLN A 92 -13.22 -8.86 4.54
N SER A 93 -14.02 -9.63 3.82
CA SER A 93 -15.34 -9.22 3.33
C SER A 93 -16.37 -8.90 4.42
N THR A 94 -16.06 -9.20 5.69
CA THR A 94 -16.87 -8.83 6.86
C THR A 94 -16.62 -7.41 7.33
N GLN A 95 -15.57 -6.74 6.85
CA GLN A 95 -15.29 -5.35 7.16
C GLN A 95 -16.32 -4.43 6.49
N PRO A 96 -16.58 -3.25 7.06
CA PRO A 96 -17.43 -2.25 6.40
C PRO A 96 -16.89 -1.88 5.02
N GLY A 97 -17.76 -1.75 4.01
CA GLY A 97 -17.34 -1.39 2.66
C GLY A 97 -16.57 -0.07 2.57
N SER A 98 -16.91 0.91 3.41
CA SER A 98 -16.17 2.17 3.50
C SER A 98 -14.73 2.02 3.97
N LEU A 99 -14.44 1.04 4.84
CA LEU A 99 -13.07 0.70 5.23
C LEU A 99 -12.39 -0.11 4.12
N LEU A 100 -13.07 -1.12 3.58
CA LEU A 100 -12.53 -1.97 2.52
C LEU A 100 -12.12 -1.16 1.29
N PHE A 101 -12.96 -0.24 0.85
CA PHE A 101 -12.68 0.63 -0.28
C PHE A 101 -11.37 1.40 -0.08
N GLU A 102 -11.19 2.02 1.09
CA GLU A 102 -10.00 2.81 1.42
C GLU A 102 -8.75 1.92 1.57
N VAL A 103 -8.91 0.71 2.11
CA VAL A 103 -7.84 -0.30 2.20
C VAL A 103 -7.38 -0.76 0.81
N LEU A 104 -8.32 -0.94 -0.12
CA LEU A 104 -8.01 -1.28 -1.50
C LEU A 104 -7.36 -0.12 -2.24
N VAL A 105 -7.83 1.12 -2.04
CA VAL A 105 -7.16 2.32 -2.58
C VAL A 105 -5.73 2.40 -2.05
N PHE A 106 -5.49 2.16 -0.77
CA PHE A 106 -4.15 2.16 -0.21
C PHE A 106 -3.25 1.11 -0.87
N ALA A 107 -3.73 -0.12 -1.00
CA ALA A 107 -2.99 -1.19 -1.68
C ALA A 107 -2.64 -0.83 -3.13
N GLU A 108 -3.60 -0.23 -3.86
CA GLU A 108 -3.37 0.29 -5.22
C GLU A 108 -2.23 1.31 -5.21
N ARG A 109 -2.28 2.34 -4.37
CA ARG A 109 -1.25 3.39 -4.31
C ARG A 109 0.13 2.86 -3.96
N LEU A 110 0.22 1.90 -3.04
CA LEU A 110 1.48 1.23 -2.73
C LEU A 110 2.01 0.45 -3.94
N SER A 111 1.14 -0.26 -4.65
CA SER A 111 1.53 -1.04 -5.84
C SER A 111 2.00 -0.14 -7.00
N GLU A 112 1.34 0.99 -7.22
CA GLU A 112 1.71 1.99 -8.22
C GLU A 112 3.05 2.63 -7.89
N GLY A 113 3.24 3.05 -6.63
CA GLY A 113 4.48 3.64 -6.15
C GLY A 113 5.67 2.68 -6.33
N ARG A 114 5.50 1.41 -5.94
CA ARG A 114 6.50 0.35 -6.15
C ARG A 114 6.79 0.07 -7.62
N SER A 115 5.81 0.31 -8.48
CA SER A 115 5.94 0.12 -9.93
C SER A 115 6.60 1.29 -10.63
N SER A 116 6.82 2.42 -9.94
CA SER A 116 7.49 3.57 -10.53
C SER A 116 8.97 3.26 -10.86
N PRO A 117 9.49 3.73 -12.01
CA PRO A 117 10.88 3.48 -12.42
C PRO A 117 11.90 3.97 -11.39
N HIS A 118 11.63 5.11 -10.76
CA HIS A 118 12.51 5.68 -9.74
C HIS A 118 12.64 4.79 -8.50
N TYR A 119 11.52 4.21 -8.06
CA TYR A 119 11.53 3.32 -6.90
C TYR A 119 12.21 1.99 -7.22
N ARG A 120 11.97 1.44 -8.42
CA ARG A 120 12.60 0.18 -8.88
C ARG A 120 14.10 0.27 -9.13
N ALA A 121 14.62 1.47 -9.39
CA ALA A 121 16.05 1.67 -9.61
C ALA A 121 16.91 1.39 -8.36
N VAL A 122 16.28 1.38 -7.17
CA VAL A 122 16.95 1.12 -5.89
C VAL A 122 16.56 -0.25 -5.36
N LYS A 123 17.55 -1.03 -4.90
CA LYS A 123 17.29 -2.28 -4.19
C LYS A 123 16.98 -2.00 -2.72
N TRP A 124 15.70 -1.94 -2.41
CA TRP A 124 15.19 -1.79 -1.04
C TRP A 124 15.28 -3.10 -0.26
N HIS A 125 15.52 -2.99 1.04
CA HIS A 125 15.50 -4.11 1.97
C HIS A 125 14.44 -3.80 3.03
N TYR A 126 13.44 -4.66 3.16
CA TYR A 126 12.37 -4.50 4.13
C TYR A 126 12.53 -5.47 5.30
N ASN A 127 11.98 -5.10 6.45
CA ASN A 127 11.92 -5.97 7.61
C ASN A 127 10.91 -7.11 7.40
N GLU A 128 11.12 -8.24 8.08
CA GLU A 128 10.23 -9.42 7.99
C GLU A 128 8.78 -9.15 8.42
N GLN A 129 8.60 -8.23 9.39
CA GLN A 129 7.28 -7.83 9.89
C GLN A 129 6.80 -6.52 9.25
N SER A 130 7.32 -6.20 8.07
CA SER A 130 6.97 -4.97 7.36
C SER A 130 5.62 -5.07 6.65
N LEU A 131 5.00 -3.92 6.41
CA LEU A 131 3.83 -3.80 5.54
C LEU A 131 4.10 -4.39 4.15
N HIS A 132 5.31 -4.20 3.61
CA HIS A 132 5.72 -4.79 2.35
C HIS A 132 5.62 -6.30 2.39
N GLU A 133 6.19 -6.95 3.41
CA GLU A 133 6.16 -8.41 3.52
C GLU A 133 4.73 -8.94 3.70
N ALA A 134 3.92 -8.25 4.52
CA ALA A 134 2.52 -8.64 4.72
C ALA A 134 1.67 -8.56 3.45
N LEU A 135 1.89 -7.57 2.57
CA LEU A 135 1.09 -7.36 1.36
C LEU A 135 1.67 -7.98 0.09
N PHE A 136 2.99 -8.01 -0.02
CA PHE A 136 3.71 -8.31 -1.27
C PHE A 136 4.86 -9.29 -1.08
N GLY A 137 5.06 -9.80 0.14
CA GLY A 137 5.98 -10.89 0.42
C GLY A 137 5.53 -12.18 -0.24
N ASP A 138 6.45 -13.14 -0.33
CA ASP A 138 6.20 -14.43 -1.00
C ASP A 138 5.11 -15.24 -0.28
N ASP A 139 5.02 -15.09 1.04
CA ASP A 139 4.01 -15.74 1.89
C ASP A 139 2.69 -14.93 2.01
N SER A 140 2.58 -13.80 1.30
CA SER A 140 1.40 -12.94 1.40
C SER A 140 0.15 -13.61 0.83
N ARG A 141 -0.92 -13.57 1.61
CA ARG A 141 -2.25 -14.04 1.19
C ARG A 141 -3.13 -12.93 0.61
N LEU A 142 -2.55 -11.80 0.21
CA LEU A 142 -3.30 -10.68 -0.34
C LEU A 142 -4.14 -11.09 -1.56
N ALA A 143 -3.60 -11.92 -2.46
CA ALA A 143 -4.31 -12.39 -3.64
C ALA A 143 -5.62 -13.13 -3.29
N ASP A 144 -5.59 -14.05 -2.32
CA ASP A 144 -6.78 -14.76 -1.82
C ASP A 144 -7.83 -13.78 -1.30
N ARG A 145 -7.39 -12.75 -0.55
CA ARG A 145 -8.28 -11.73 0.01
C ARG A 145 -8.93 -10.88 -1.07
N LEU A 146 -8.15 -10.44 -2.07
CA LEU A 146 -8.66 -9.67 -3.19
C LEU A 146 -9.68 -10.45 -4.01
N LEU A 147 -9.42 -11.74 -4.29
CA LEU A 147 -10.36 -12.61 -5.01
C LEU A 147 -11.69 -12.75 -4.26
N ALA A 148 -11.67 -12.83 -2.92
CA ALA A 148 -12.89 -12.86 -2.12
C ALA A 148 -13.68 -11.54 -2.20
N LEU A 149 -13.02 -10.40 -2.42
CA LEU A 149 -13.66 -9.09 -2.52
C LEU A 149 -14.27 -8.81 -3.91
N VAL A 150 -13.90 -9.57 -4.94
CA VAL A 150 -14.52 -9.45 -6.28
C VAL A 150 -16.02 -9.77 -6.28
N ILE A 151 -16.48 -10.57 -5.30
CA ILE A 151 -17.90 -10.92 -5.12
C ILE A 151 -18.57 -10.15 -3.97
N HIS A 152 -17.94 -9.08 -3.48
CA HIS A 152 -18.48 -8.25 -2.39
C HIS A 152 -19.79 -7.56 -2.82
N PRO A 153 -20.82 -7.42 -1.96
CA PRO A 153 -22.11 -6.84 -2.37
C PRO A 153 -22.04 -5.37 -2.87
N GLU A 154 -21.06 -4.60 -2.42
CA GLU A 154 -20.87 -3.20 -2.83
C GLU A 154 -20.01 -3.11 -4.09
N GLU A 155 -20.55 -2.46 -5.14
CA GLU A 155 -19.92 -2.33 -6.46
C GLU A 155 -18.58 -1.58 -6.42
N ASP A 156 -18.49 -0.49 -5.65
CA ASP A 156 -17.25 0.30 -5.53
C ASP A 156 -16.09 -0.54 -4.98
N VAL A 157 -16.38 -1.45 -4.03
CA VAL A 157 -15.40 -2.37 -3.45
C VAL A 157 -14.95 -3.39 -4.50
N GLN A 158 -15.88 -3.95 -5.29
CA GLN A 158 -15.53 -4.89 -6.38
C GLN A 158 -14.63 -4.23 -7.42
N ILE A 159 -15.02 -3.05 -7.91
CA ILE A 159 -14.27 -2.31 -8.92
C ILE A 159 -12.86 -2.00 -8.41
N GLN A 160 -12.75 -1.52 -7.19
CA GLN A 160 -11.45 -1.20 -6.61
C GLN A 160 -10.59 -2.45 -6.37
N ALA A 161 -11.18 -3.59 -5.96
CA ALA A 161 -10.46 -4.85 -5.83
C ALA A 161 -9.90 -5.32 -7.19
N CYS A 162 -10.69 -5.23 -8.26
CA CYS A 162 -10.24 -5.53 -9.62
C CYS A 162 -9.07 -4.63 -10.04
N LYS A 163 -9.13 -3.33 -9.75
CA LYS A 163 -8.01 -2.41 -10.05
C LYS A 163 -6.72 -2.82 -9.34
N VAL A 164 -6.80 -3.15 -8.05
CA VAL A 164 -5.64 -3.64 -7.29
C VAL A 164 -5.09 -4.93 -7.91
N ILE A 165 -5.94 -5.90 -8.26
CA ILE A 165 -5.49 -7.13 -8.92
C ILE A 165 -4.70 -6.81 -10.19
N VAL A 166 -5.23 -5.92 -11.03
CA VAL A 166 -4.56 -5.51 -12.28
C VAL A 166 -3.26 -4.76 -12.00
N SER A 167 -3.22 -3.88 -10.99
CA SER A 167 -2.01 -3.11 -10.64
C SER A 167 -0.89 -4.01 -10.11
N LEU A 168 -1.23 -5.08 -9.38
CA LEU A 168 -0.27 -6.09 -8.91
C LEU A 168 0.25 -6.99 -10.03
N GLN A 169 -0.61 -7.31 -11.01
CA GLN A 169 -0.25 -8.19 -12.11
C GLN A 169 0.65 -7.54 -13.14
N CYS A 170 0.75 -6.20 -13.19
CA CYS A 170 1.42 -5.48 -14.26
C CYS A 170 2.96 -5.68 -14.20
N PRO A 171 3.52 -6.62 -14.99
CA PRO A 171 4.96 -6.80 -15.07
C PRO A 171 5.41 -5.78 -16.11
N GLN A 172 5.95 -4.64 -15.69
CA GLN A 172 6.67 -3.76 -16.63
C GLN A 172 8.05 -4.36 -17.00
N ASP A 173 8.06 -5.65 -17.31
CA ASP A 173 9.19 -6.36 -17.89
C ASP A 173 8.77 -6.87 -19.26
N VAL A 174 8.42 -5.93 -20.13
CA VAL A 174 8.33 -6.16 -21.59
C VAL A 174 9.75 -6.01 -22.22
N GLY A 175 10.80 -6.17 -21.41
CA GLY A 175 12.18 -5.83 -21.78
C GLY A 175 13.12 -7.00 -22.03
N ILE A 176 12.75 -8.26 -21.75
CA ILE A 176 13.64 -9.40 -21.99
C ILE A 176 12.85 -10.58 -22.55
N ARG A 177 12.59 -10.55 -23.87
CA ARG A 177 12.41 -11.81 -24.61
C ARG A 177 13.79 -12.49 -24.65
N PRO A 178 13.94 -13.75 -24.22
CA PRO A 178 15.10 -14.52 -24.64
C PRO A 178 14.98 -14.72 -26.15
N SER A 179 15.85 -14.06 -26.90
CA SER A 179 16.02 -14.28 -28.33
C SER A 179 16.27 -15.77 -28.56
N CYS A 180 15.35 -16.44 -29.25
CA CYS A 180 15.55 -17.80 -29.70
C CYS A 180 16.88 -17.90 -30.46
N PRO A 181 17.71 -18.93 -30.24
CA PRO A 181 18.89 -19.14 -31.08
C PRO A 181 18.43 -19.45 -32.52
N PRO A 182 19.16 -18.97 -33.55
CA PRO A 182 18.83 -19.30 -34.92
C PRO A 182 19.05 -20.80 -35.16
N SER A 183 17.98 -21.49 -35.54
CA SER A 183 18.02 -22.85 -36.04
C SER A 183 18.86 -22.90 -37.32
N HIS A 184 20.13 -23.31 -37.21
CA HIS A 184 20.91 -23.72 -38.38
C HIS A 184 20.33 -25.04 -38.90
N SER A 185 19.55 -24.96 -39.97
CA SER A 185 19.15 -26.12 -40.76
C SER A 185 20.33 -26.56 -41.63
N CYS A 186 20.87 -27.74 -41.34
CA CYS A 186 21.74 -28.46 -42.26
C CYS A 186 20.91 -28.91 -43.46
N PHE A 187 21.09 -28.28 -44.63
CA PHE A 187 20.70 -28.89 -45.89
C PHE A 187 21.89 -29.66 -46.46
N ASN A 188 21.83 -30.98 -46.33
CA ASN A 188 22.55 -31.92 -47.19
C ASN A 188 21.94 -31.82 -48.59
N ASN A 189 22.71 -31.37 -49.58
CA ASN A 189 22.45 -31.71 -50.98
C ASN A 189 23.43 -32.80 -51.38
N GLY A 190 22.96 -34.03 -51.36
CA GLY A 190 23.51 -35.13 -52.13
C GLY A 190 22.61 -35.35 -53.33
N GLU A 191 23.10 -34.98 -54.51
CA GLU A 191 23.00 -35.64 -55.83
C GLU A 191 23.54 -34.71 -56.92
#